data_AF-A0A173VEG8-F1
#
_entry.id   AF-A0A173VEG8-F1
#
_cell.length_a   1.000
_cell.length_b   1.000
_cell.length_c   1.000
_cell.angle_alpha   90.00
_cell.angle_beta   90.00
_cell.angle_gamma   90.00
#
_symmetry.space_group_name_H-M   'P 1'
#
loop_
_entity.id
_entity.type
_entity.pdbx_description
1 polymer ?
#
loop_
_entity_poly.entity_id
_entity_poly.type
_entity_poly.pdbx_seq_one_letter_code
_entity_poly.pdbx_strand_id
1 'polypeptide(L)'
;MIERTDIFNINFYKKERFHGSYKGMHYRIEKHEPEEGDTVLRVTVWPGPYNFDTTPDEQKNCASYPFTEDGLTQVCDHLNEFYAAHFCN
;
A
#
# COMPACT_ATOMS: atom_id res chain seq x y z
N MET A 1 -7.82 -7.60 10.16
CA MET A 1 -7.83 -7.24 8.74
C MET A 1 -7.79 -5.73 8.67
N ILE A 2 -7.17 -5.17 7.64
CA ILE A 2 -7.16 -3.74 7.36
C ILE A 2 -8.46 -3.40 6.65
N GLU A 3 -9.22 -2.46 7.20
CA GLU A 3 -10.52 -2.03 6.69
C GLU A 3 -10.42 -0.67 5.98
N ARG A 4 -11.46 -0.31 5.23
CA ARG A 4 -11.45 0.94 4.47
C ARG A 4 -11.41 2.21 5.32
N THR A 5 -11.82 2.10 6.58
CA THR A 5 -11.72 3.16 7.59
C THR A 5 -10.32 3.30 8.18
N ASP A 6 -9.43 2.31 8.00
CA ASP A 6 -8.05 2.35 8.50
C ASP A 6 -7.10 3.09 7.54
N ILE A 7 -7.55 3.36 6.33
CA ILE A 7 -6.82 4.13 5.32
C ILE A 7 -7.58 5.43 5.00
N PHE A 8 -6.85 6.42 4.47
CA PHE A 8 -7.45 7.71 4.17
C PHE A 8 -8.34 7.66 2.90
N ASN A 9 -9.17 8.69 2.70
CA ASN A 9 -9.94 8.85 1.46
C ASN A 9 -9.04 9.31 0.30
N ILE A 10 -9.55 9.23 -0.94
CA ILE A 10 -8.76 9.52 -2.15
C ILE A 10 -8.18 10.95 -2.17
N ASN A 11 -8.83 11.92 -1.53
CA ASN A 11 -8.36 13.30 -1.52
C ASN A 11 -7.11 13.51 -0.67
N PHE A 12 -6.85 12.64 0.32
CA PHE A 12 -5.59 12.64 1.06
C PHE A 12 -4.42 12.31 0.13
N TYR A 13 -4.58 11.26 -0.68
CA TYR A 13 -3.55 10.76 -1.59
C TYR A 13 -3.21 11.70 -2.75
N LYS A 14 -4.07 12.69 -3.02
CA LYS A 14 -3.74 13.77 -3.97
C LYS A 14 -2.60 14.67 -3.47
N LYS A 15 -2.32 14.65 -2.17
CA LYS A 15 -1.39 15.57 -1.50
C LYS A 15 -0.26 14.84 -0.79
N GLU A 16 -0.57 13.72 -0.16
CA GLU A 16 0.35 13.04 0.75
C GLU A 16 0.39 11.53 0.52
N ARG A 17 1.50 10.93 0.93
CA ARG A 17 1.65 9.47 1.02
C ARG A 17 1.31 8.99 2.42
N PHE A 18 0.72 7.81 2.53
CA PHE A 18 0.39 7.21 3.81
C PHE A 18 1.37 6.06 4.12
N HIS A 19 1.83 5.97 5.37
CA HIS A 19 2.54 4.80 5.90
C HIS A 19 1.70 4.18 7.00
N GLY A 20 1.46 2.88 6.89
CA GLY A 20 0.77 2.10 7.90
C GLY A 20 1.50 0.81 8.22
N SER A 21 0.99 0.09 9.21
CA SER A 21 1.47 -1.23 9.54
C SER A 21 0.35 -2.10 10.08
N TYR A 22 0.50 -3.41 9.91
CA TYR A 22 -0.42 -4.41 10.42
C TYR A 22 0.36 -5.65 10.84
N LYS A 23 0.42 -5.90 12.16
CA LYS A 23 1.01 -7.12 12.76
C LYS A 23 2.37 -7.52 12.17
N GLY A 24 3.31 -6.58 12.07
CA GLY A 24 4.67 -6.83 11.58
C GLY A 24 4.87 -6.64 10.08
N MET A 25 3.78 -6.49 9.31
CA MET A 25 3.82 -6.01 7.92
C MET A 25 3.76 -4.48 7.91
N HIS A 26 4.64 -3.83 7.17
CA HIS A 26 4.55 -2.39 6.88
C HIS A 26 4.04 -2.17 5.48
N TYR A 27 3.37 -1.05 5.26
CA TYR A 27 2.90 -0.66 3.95
C TYR A 27 2.92 0.85 3.73
N ARG A 28 3.07 1.23 2.46
CA ARG A 28 3.01 2.60 1.97
C ARG A 28 2.00 2.67 0.84
N ILE A 29 1.11 3.66 0.90
CA ILE A 29 0.14 3.95 -0.18
C ILE A 29 0.43 5.37 -0.67
N GLU A 30 0.60 5.52 -1.97
CA GLU A 30 0.93 6.81 -2.59
C GLU A 30 0.29 6.98 -3.96
N LYS A 31 0.05 8.24 -4.35
CA LYS A 31 -0.21 8.57 -5.75
C LYS A 31 1.06 8.33 -6.56
N HIS A 32 0.91 7.65 -7.69
CA HIS A 32 1.99 7.46 -8.65
C HIS A 32 1.51 7.89 -10.03
N GLU A 33 2.32 8.73 -10.68
CA GLU A 33 2.09 9.26 -12.02
C GLU A 33 3.21 8.74 -12.92
N PRO A 34 2.97 7.65 -13.68
CA PRO A 34 3.96 7.13 -14.61
C PRO A 34 4.17 8.11 -15.78
N GLU A 35 5.33 8.05 -16.45
CA GLU A 35 5.62 8.90 -17.63
C GLU A 35 4.63 8.65 -18.77
N GLU A 36 4.20 7.39 -18.94
CA GLU A 36 3.16 6.97 -19.86
C GLU A 36 2.08 6.20 -19.09
N GLY A 37 0.83 6.69 -19.13
CA GLY A 37 -0.33 6.03 -18.52
C GLY A 37 -1.10 6.90 -17.53
N ASP A 38 -2.12 6.30 -16.92
CA ASP A 38 -2.99 6.98 -15.96
C ASP A 38 -2.36 7.07 -14.56
N THR A 39 -2.79 8.06 -13.79
CA THR A 39 -2.48 8.14 -12.35
C THR A 39 -3.03 6.91 -11.62
N VAL A 40 -2.19 6.29 -10.80
CA VAL A 40 -2.54 5.10 -10.00
C VAL A 40 -2.27 5.32 -8.51
N LEU A 41 -2.91 4.51 -7.68
CA LEU A 41 -2.50 4.25 -6.29
C LEU A 41 -1.44 3.17 -6.32
N ARG A 42 -0.20 3.51 -5.94
CA ARG A 42 0.85 2.53 -5.71
C ARG A 42 0.84 2.12 -4.25
N VAL A 43 0.74 0.81 -4.01
CA VAL A 43 0.92 0.21 -2.70
C VAL A 43 2.24 -0.54 -2.68
N THR A 44 3.03 -0.31 -1.63
CA THR A 44 4.24 -1.07 -1.37
C THR A 44 4.14 -1.72 0.00
N VAL A 45 4.44 -3.01 0.10
CA VAL A 45 4.45 -3.78 1.36
C VAL A 45 5.82 -4.38 1.61
N TRP A 46 6.22 -4.46 2.87
CA TRP A 46 7.50 -5.07 3.28
C TRP A 46 7.44 -5.55 4.74
N PRO A 47 8.29 -6.53 5.13
CA PRO A 47 8.40 -6.94 6.53
C PRO A 47 9.12 -5.89 7.39
N GLY A 48 8.69 -5.76 8.65
CA GLY A 48 9.43 -4.99 9.65
C GLY A 48 10.78 -5.63 10.03
N PRO A 49 11.63 -4.94 10.81
CA PRO A 49 11.32 -3.71 11.57
C PRO A 49 11.71 -2.40 10.87
N TYR A 50 12.33 -2.47 9.68
CA TYR A 50 12.90 -1.31 9.01
C TYR A 50 11.84 -0.50 8.24
N ASN A 51 12.12 0.78 8.03
CA ASN A 51 11.23 1.67 7.27
C ASN A 51 11.42 1.50 5.75
N PHE A 52 10.58 2.16 4.95
CA PHE A 52 10.62 2.04 3.50
C PHE A 52 12.01 2.34 2.92
N ASP A 53 12.68 3.41 3.37
CA ASP A 53 13.95 3.87 2.78
C ASP A 53 15.13 2.95 3.13
N THR A 54 15.07 2.28 4.29
CA THR A 54 16.14 1.40 4.78
C THR A 54 15.94 -0.07 4.41
N THR A 55 14.73 -0.44 4.01
CA THR A 55 14.43 -1.81 3.56
C THR A 55 14.93 -1.99 2.11
N PRO A 56 15.66 -3.07 1.78
CA PRO A 56 16.06 -3.36 0.41
C PRO A 56 14.85 -3.54 -0.52
N ASP A 57 14.96 -3.11 -1.77
CA ASP A 57 13.86 -3.21 -2.74
C ASP A 57 13.43 -4.64 -3.04
N GLU A 58 14.36 -5.61 -2.94
CA GLU A 58 14.06 -7.04 -3.08
C GLU A 58 13.09 -7.58 -2.01
N GLN A 59 12.97 -6.89 -0.87
CA GLN A 59 12.03 -7.24 0.21
C GLN A 59 10.71 -6.46 0.11
N LYS A 60 10.59 -5.56 -0.88
CA LYS A 60 9.38 -4.78 -1.11
C LYS A 60 8.57 -5.42 -2.22
N ASN A 61 7.28 -5.59 -1.99
CA ASN A 61 6.33 -5.95 -3.04
C ASN A 61 5.49 -4.72 -3.38
N CYS A 62 5.38 -4.41 -4.67
CA CYS A 62 4.66 -3.25 -5.18
C CYS A 62 3.51 -3.69 -6.08
N ALA A 63 2.33 -3.12 -5.86
CA ALA A 63 1.18 -3.24 -6.74
C ALA A 63 0.58 -1.86 -7.04
N SER A 64 -0.12 -1.75 -8.16
CA SER A 64 -0.75 -0.51 -8.62
C SER A 64 -2.24 -0.74 -8.88
N TYR A 65 -3.07 0.19 -8.40
CA TYR A 65 -4.52 0.16 -8.53
C TYR A 65 -5.03 1.49 -9.08
N PRO A 66 -6.23 1.55 -9.68
CA PRO A 66 -6.80 2.81 -10.17
C PRO A 66 -6.86 3.88 -9.08
N PHE A 67 -6.59 5.15 -9.41
CA PHE A 67 -6.68 6.25 -8.46
C PHE A 67 -8.14 6.68 -8.20
N THR A 68 -8.91 5.77 -7.58
CA THR A 68 -10.35 5.92 -7.30
C THR A 68 -10.70 5.38 -5.91
N GLU A 69 -11.92 5.65 -5.43
CA GLU A 69 -12.41 5.08 -4.15
C GLU A 69 -12.50 3.55 -4.19
N ASP A 70 -12.81 2.96 -5.35
CA ASP A 70 -12.81 1.50 -5.56
C ASP A 70 -11.38 0.95 -5.55
N GLY A 71 -10.42 1.69 -6.12
CA GLY A 71 -9.00 1.32 -6.05
C GLY A 71 -8.47 1.25 -4.61
N LEU A 72 -8.96 2.11 -3.72
CA LEU A 72 -8.63 2.03 -2.29
C LEU A 72 -9.20 0.75 -1.63
N THR A 73 -10.37 0.28 -2.07
CA THR A 73 -10.92 -1.02 -1.64
C THR A 73 -10.04 -2.16 -2.10
N GLN A 74 -9.61 -2.14 -3.37
CA GLN A 74 -8.66 -3.14 -3.90
C GLN A 74 -7.31 -3.11 -3.17
N VAL A 75 -6.84 -1.94 -2.74
CA VAL A 75 -5.64 -1.81 -1.91
C VAL A 75 -5.83 -2.51 -0.56
N CYS A 76 -6.97 -2.31 0.12
CA CYS A 76 -7.25 -3.02 1.38
C CYS A 76 -7.26 -4.54 1.17
N ASP A 77 -7.92 -5.03 0.10
CA ASP A 77 -7.97 -6.45 -0.23
C ASP A 77 -6.56 -7.01 -0.44
N HIS A 78 -5.73 -6.32 -1.23
CA HIS A 78 -4.34 -6.71 -1.47
C HIS A 78 -3.50 -6.78 -0.19
N LEU A 79 -3.59 -5.76 0.68
CA LEU A 79 -2.86 -5.75 1.95
C LEU A 79 -3.24 -6.93 2.83
N ASN A 80 -4.53 -7.26 2.87
CA ASN A 80 -5.06 -8.38 3.63
C ASN A 80 -4.65 -9.74 3.06
N GLU A 81 -4.73 -9.91 1.74
CA GLU A 81 -4.27 -11.11 1.04
C GLU A 81 -2.77 -11.34 1.23
N PHE A 82 -1.97 -10.29 1.08
CA PHE A 82 -0.52 -10.36 1.28
C PHE A 82 -0.18 -10.72 2.74
N TYR A 83 -0.87 -10.12 3.71
CA TYR A 83 -0.70 -10.49 5.11
C TYR A 83 -1.03 -11.97 5.36
N ALA A 84 -2.16 -12.45 4.84
CA ALA A 84 -2.57 -13.84 5.00
C ALA A 84 -1.55 -14.83 4.38
N ALA A 85 -0.98 -14.49 3.22
CA ALA A 85 -0.03 -15.34 2.51
C ALA A 85 1.37 -15.36 3.14
N HIS A 86 1.81 -14.27 3.77
CA HIS A 86 3.22 -14.10 4.19
C HIS A 86 3.45 -13.99 5.69
N PHE A 87 2.44 -13.64 6.48
CA PHE A 87 2.59 -13.35 7.92
C PHE A 87 1.67 -14.17 8.83
N CYS A 88 0.69 -14.90 8.27
CA CYS A 88 -0.18 -15.80 9.03
C CYS A 88 0.45 -17.20 9.09
N ASN A 89 1.44 -17.37 9.99
CA ASN A 89 1.99 -18.67 10.40
C ASN A 89 1.68 -18.93 11.87
#